data_AF-X1D3D8-F1
#
_entry.id   AF-X1D3D8-F1
#
_cell.length_a   1.000
_cell.length_b   1.000
_cell.length_c   1.000
_cell.angle_alpha   90.00
_cell.angle_beta   90.00
_cell.angle_gamma   90.00
#
_symmetry.space_group_name_H-M   'P 1'
#
loop_
_entity.id
_entity.type
_entity.pdbx_description
1 polymer ?
#
loop_
_entity_poly.entity_id
_entity_poly.type
_entity_poly.pdbx_seq_one_letter_code
_entity_poly.pdbx_strand_id
1 'polypeptide(L)'
;MNDESIRRANKLDFLILLPIVALAFYLAFIPHQSYPYSVHVDEWVHLAHSKAMLQAGSTTYIDPFFGESTIGPTSAFSQMGPHLYTGYYLFWGVFQQISGLSWLTIFKYFPAIIFVITVLSAYILGRREGFGLEAALFTCLIPTTVGILGPGFMVPVAFGLLFIPLALFLVLNFRTIWSYLALFLLTCFLL
;
A
#
# COMPACT_ATOMS: atom_id res chain seq x y z
N MET A 1 32.53 -15.80 10.79
CA MET A 1 31.42 -16.02 11.75
C MET A 1 30.97 -17.47 11.62
N ASN A 2 30.76 -18.20 12.72
CA ASN A 2 30.24 -19.57 12.64
C ASN A 2 28.71 -19.55 12.43
N ASP A 3 28.12 -20.64 11.93
CA ASP A 3 26.68 -20.73 11.64
C ASP A 3 25.78 -20.50 12.86
N GLU A 4 26.28 -20.80 14.06
CA GLU A 4 25.56 -20.61 15.31
C GLU A 4 25.41 -19.13 15.66
N SER A 5 26.45 -18.33 15.42
CA SER A 5 26.43 -16.87 15.59
C SER A 5 25.46 -16.19 14.60
N ILE A 6 25.40 -16.68 13.36
CA ILE A 6 24.46 -16.20 12.33
C ILE A 6 23.02 -16.55 12.72
N ARG A 7 22.77 -17.79 13.16
CA ARG A 7 21.44 -18.22 13.62
C ARG A 7 20.96 -17.44 14.85
N ARG A 8 21.86 -17.15 15.79
CA ARG A 8 21.54 -16.39 17.00
C ARG A 8 21.26 -14.91 16.69
N ALA A 9 22.05 -14.30 15.82
CA ALA A 9 21.79 -12.94 15.32
C ALA A 9 20.42 -12.88 14.61
N ASN A 10 20.12 -13.85 13.74
CA ASN A 10 18.84 -13.91 13.05
C ASN A 10 17.64 -14.02 14.02
N LYS A 11 17.75 -14.82 15.10
CA LYS A 11 16.69 -14.93 16.11
C LYS A 11 16.47 -13.62 16.88
N LEU A 12 17.56 -12.92 17.22
CA LEU A 12 17.48 -11.63 17.89
C LEU A 12 16.81 -10.57 16.99
N ASP A 13 17.15 -10.55 15.71
CA ASP A 13 16.51 -9.67 14.73
C ASP A 13 14.99 -9.88 14.70
N PHE A 14 14.53 -11.14 14.66
CA PHE A 14 13.10 -11.42 14.65
C PHE A 14 12.40 -11.00 15.95
N LEU A 15 13.07 -11.16 17.10
CA LEU A 15 12.53 -10.70 18.39
C LEU A 15 12.40 -9.18 18.46
N ILE A 16 13.31 -8.43 17.83
CA ILE A 16 13.28 -6.95 17.77
C ILE A 16 12.32 -6.47 16.66
N LEU A 17 12.23 -7.19 15.55
CA LEU A 17 11.34 -6.84 14.44
C LEU A 17 9.87 -6.93 14.85
N LEU A 18 9.50 -7.87 15.73
CA LEU A 18 8.13 -8.04 16.21
C LEU A 18 7.54 -6.75 16.83
N PRO A 19 8.16 -6.11 17.84
CA PRO A 19 7.65 -4.86 18.40
C PRO A 19 7.68 -3.70 17.39
N ILE A 20 8.63 -3.67 16.44
CA ILE A 20 8.65 -2.65 15.38
C ILE A 20 7.43 -2.79 14.47
N VAL A 21 7.09 -4.01 14.06
CA VAL A 21 5.91 -4.28 13.22
C VAL A 21 4.62 -4.01 14.00
N ALA A 22 4.56 -4.37 15.29
CA ALA A 22 3.43 -4.04 16.14
C ALA A 22 3.24 -2.52 16.29
N LEU A 23 4.34 -1.77 16.45
CA LEU A 23 4.34 -0.31 16.48
C LEU A 23 3.85 0.26 15.15
N ALA A 24 4.30 -0.27 14.02
CA ALA A 24 3.88 0.17 12.69
C ALA A 24 2.37 0.03 12.51
N PHE A 25 1.83 -1.15 12.85
CA PHE A 25 0.39 -1.37 12.84
C PHE A 25 -0.32 -0.36 13.75
N TYR A 26 0.13 -0.22 14.99
CA TYR A 26 -0.48 0.69 15.96
C TYR A 26 -0.52 2.12 15.44
N LEU A 27 0.61 2.68 14.97
CA LEU A 27 0.72 4.05 14.49
C LEU A 27 -0.19 4.32 13.29
N ALA A 28 -0.21 3.42 12.30
CA ALA A 28 -1.11 3.56 11.15
C ALA A 28 -2.59 3.35 11.51
N PHE A 29 -2.88 2.62 12.58
CA PHE A 29 -4.25 2.37 13.04
C PHE A 29 -4.79 3.43 14.02
N ILE A 30 -3.95 4.33 14.56
CA ILE A 30 -4.40 5.43 15.46
C ILE A 30 -5.63 6.16 14.94
N PRO A 31 -5.70 6.60 13.66
CA PRO A 31 -6.86 7.34 13.15
C PRO A 31 -8.18 6.56 13.22
N HIS A 32 -8.11 5.23 13.30
CA HIS A 32 -9.24 4.29 13.17
C HIS A 32 -9.66 3.63 14.49
N GLN A 33 -9.00 3.97 15.61
CA GLN A 33 -9.26 3.34 16.92
C GLN A 33 -10.68 3.66 17.44
N SER A 34 -11.07 4.93 17.39
CA SER A 34 -12.35 5.43 17.89
C SER A 34 -13.31 5.88 16.78
N TYR A 35 -12.91 5.74 15.52
CA TYR A 35 -13.68 6.17 14.37
C TYR A 35 -13.82 5.03 13.35
N PRO A 36 -15.05 4.60 13.00
CA PRO A 36 -15.26 3.42 12.17
C PRO A 36 -15.22 3.69 10.66
N TYR A 37 -15.07 4.94 10.24
CA TYR A 37 -15.14 5.35 8.84
C TYR A 37 -13.81 5.90 8.33
N SER A 38 -13.68 6.09 7.02
CA SER A 38 -12.51 6.74 6.42
C SER A 38 -12.33 8.15 6.98
N VAL A 39 -11.07 8.49 7.30
CA VAL A 39 -10.71 9.69 8.07
C VAL A 39 -10.41 10.86 7.13
N HIS A 40 -9.89 10.57 5.94
CA HIS A 40 -9.56 11.55 4.91
C HIS A 40 -10.56 11.52 3.75
N VAL A 41 -10.79 12.67 3.10
CA VAL A 41 -11.74 12.77 1.98
C VAL A 41 -11.31 11.93 0.77
N ASP A 42 -10.01 11.89 0.48
CA ASP A 42 -9.45 11.08 -0.62
C ASP A 42 -9.79 9.59 -0.49
N GLU A 43 -9.85 9.06 0.74
CA GLU A 43 -10.23 7.67 0.99
C GLU A 43 -11.67 7.41 0.52
N TRP A 44 -12.59 8.34 0.76
CA TRP A 44 -13.97 8.24 0.27
C TRP A 44 -14.03 8.33 -1.26
N VAL A 45 -13.23 9.22 -1.85
CA VAL A 45 -13.11 9.34 -3.31
C VAL A 45 -12.66 8.01 -3.91
N HIS A 46 -11.57 7.44 -3.42
CA HIS A 46 -11.05 6.20 -3.95
C HIS A 46 -11.98 5.00 -3.69
N LEU A 47 -12.68 4.97 -2.55
CA LEU A 47 -13.71 3.95 -2.28
C LEU A 47 -14.84 4.03 -3.32
N ALA A 48 -15.38 5.23 -3.56
CA ALA A 48 -16.49 5.44 -4.48
C ALA A 48 -16.11 5.02 -5.91
N HIS A 49 -14.92 5.40 -6.39
CA HIS A 49 -14.43 4.98 -7.70
C HIS A 49 -14.19 3.46 -7.79
N SER A 50 -13.59 2.84 -6.76
CA SER A 50 -13.39 1.38 -6.73
C SER A 50 -14.73 0.63 -6.81
N LYS A 51 -15.74 1.12 -6.08
CA LYS A 51 -17.08 0.53 -6.08
C LYS A 51 -17.80 0.73 -7.41
N ALA A 52 -17.72 1.92 -8.00
CA ALA A 52 -18.36 2.22 -9.28
C ALA A 52 -17.74 1.41 -10.43
N MET A 53 -16.41 1.29 -10.47
CA MET A 53 -15.70 0.45 -11.43
C MET A 53 -16.10 -1.02 -11.30
N LEU A 54 -16.17 -1.53 -10.07
CA LEU A 54 -16.60 -2.90 -9.80
C LEU A 54 -18.06 -3.14 -10.26
N GLN A 55 -18.97 -2.21 -9.94
CA GLN A 55 -20.38 -2.31 -10.33
C GLN A 55 -20.57 -2.26 -11.85
N ALA A 56 -19.78 -1.45 -12.55
CA ALA A 56 -19.80 -1.36 -14.00
C ALA A 56 -19.17 -2.60 -14.68
N GLY A 57 -18.32 -3.35 -13.97
CA GLY A 57 -17.53 -4.44 -14.55
C GLY A 57 -16.58 -3.95 -15.65
N SER A 58 -16.19 -2.68 -15.60
CA SER A 58 -15.47 -1.98 -16.67
C SER A 58 -14.62 -0.85 -16.10
N THR A 59 -13.48 -0.59 -16.73
CA THR A 59 -12.65 0.60 -16.46
C THR A 59 -13.29 1.89 -16.95
N THR A 60 -14.41 1.78 -17.67
CA THR A 60 -15.28 2.89 -18.07
C THR A 60 -16.60 2.80 -17.30
N TYR A 61 -16.88 3.77 -16.44
CA TYR A 61 -18.01 3.78 -15.50
C TYR A 61 -18.53 5.21 -15.32
N ILE A 62 -19.76 5.38 -14.85
CA ILE A 62 -20.32 6.72 -14.60
C ILE A 62 -19.72 7.29 -13.31
N ASP A 63 -19.44 8.58 -13.31
CA ASP A 63 -18.93 9.31 -12.15
C ASP A 63 -19.82 9.07 -10.91
N PRO A 64 -19.28 8.51 -9.81
CA PRO A 64 -20.07 8.16 -8.64
C PRO A 64 -20.56 9.36 -7.82
N PHE A 65 -20.03 10.56 -8.07
CA PHE A 65 -20.39 11.77 -7.33
C PHE A 65 -21.42 12.62 -8.07
N PHE A 66 -21.23 12.80 -9.38
CA PHE A 66 -22.09 13.67 -10.18
C PHE A 66 -23.07 12.91 -11.06
N GLY A 67 -22.76 11.67 -11.48
CA GLY A 67 -23.62 10.88 -12.36
C GLY A 67 -23.76 11.40 -13.80
N GLU A 68 -23.25 12.60 -14.09
CA GLU A 68 -23.42 13.30 -15.36
C GLU A 68 -22.32 13.01 -16.39
N SER A 69 -21.20 12.42 -15.95
CA SER A 69 -20.05 12.17 -16.82
C SER A 69 -19.61 10.70 -16.77
N THR A 70 -19.09 10.22 -17.89
CA THR A 70 -18.44 8.91 -17.96
C THR A 70 -16.96 9.08 -17.68
N ILE A 71 -16.49 8.39 -16.65
CA ILE A 71 -15.08 8.23 -16.35
C ILE A 71 -14.60 7.00 -17.10
N GLY A 72 -13.66 7.18 -18.02
CA GLY A 72 -12.91 6.10 -18.66
C GLY A 72 -11.44 6.48 -18.80
N PRO A 73 -10.56 5.58 -19.28
CA PRO A 73 -9.08 5.73 -19.28
C PRO A 73 -8.48 6.92 -20.03
N THR A 74 -9.30 7.81 -20.60
CA THR A 74 -8.91 9.02 -21.31
C THR A 74 -9.69 10.28 -20.88
N SER A 75 -10.64 10.16 -19.95
CA SER A 75 -11.46 11.26 -19.42
C SER A 75 -10.69 12.23 -18.48
N ALA A 76 -10.54 13.48 -18.89
CA ALA A 76 -9.81 14.52 -18.13
C ALA A 76 -10.65 15.21 -17.03
N PHE A 77 -11.48 14.46 -16.29
CA PHE A 77 -12.22 15.05 -15.17
C PHE A 77 -11.28 15.17 -13.95
N SER A 78 -10.97 16.41 -13.56
CA SER A 78 -9.79 16.86 -12.80
C SER A 78 -8.47 16.70 -13.58
N GLN A 79 -7.60 17.70 -13.53
CA GLN A 79 -6.38 17.82 -14.35
C GLN A 79 -5.32 16.68 -14.12
N MET A 80 -5.66 15.66 -13.32
CA MET A 80 -4.89 14.43 -13.05
C MET A 80 -5.81 13.19 -13.05
N GLY A 81 -6.70 13.09 -14.04
CA GLY A 81 -7.90 12.24 -14.05
C GLY A 81 -7.81 10.83 -13.42
N PRO A 82 -8.96 10.21 -13.06
CA PRO A 82 -9.07 8.97 -12.28
C PRO A 82 -8.24 7.76 -12.78
N HIS A 83 -7.67 7.84 -13.98
CA HIS A 83 -7.04 6.72 -14.64
C HIS A 83 -5.66 6.43 -14.08
N LEU A 84 -4.99 7.46 -13.52
CA LEU A 84 -3.72 7.31 -12.79
C LEU A 84 -3.82 6.38 -11.58
N TYR A 85 -5.05 6.05 -11.17
CA TYR A 85 -5.35 5.18 -10.04
C TYR A 85 -6.19 3.95 -10.47
N THR A 86 -6.25 3.64 -11.77
CA THR A 86 -7.04 2.50 -12.28
C THR A 86 -6.58 1.19 -11.65
N GLY A 87 -5.27 0.96 -11.54
CA GLY A 87 -4.73 -0.23 -10.88
C GLY A 87 -5.16 -0.34 -9.42
N TYR A 88 -5.16 0.77 -8.69
CA TYR A 88 -5.65 0.85 -7.32
C TYR A 88 -7.14 0.50 -7.22
N TYR A 89 -7.99 1.11 -8.05
CA TYR A 89 -9.43 0.85 -8.05
C TYR A 89 -9.78 -0.58 -8.42
N LEU A 90 -9.13 -1.12 -9.45
CA LEU A 90 -9.31 -2.48 -9.89
C LEU A 90 -8.90 -3.47 -8.80
N PHE A 91 -7.74 -3.25 -8.17
CA PHE A 91 -7.26 -4.10 -7.09
C PHE A 91 -8.27 -4.19 -5.96
N TRP A 92 -8.75 -3.05 -5.46
CA TRP A 92 -9.69 -3.03 -4.35
C TRP A 92 -11.08 -3.53 -4.71
N GLY A 93 -11.55 -3.25 -5.94
CA GLY A 93 -12.79 -3.83 -6.47
C GLY A 93 -12.75 -5.36 -6.47
N VAL A 94 -11.70 -5.94 -7.07
CA VAL A 94 -11.52 -7.40 -7.13
C VAL A 94 -11.30 -7.99 -5.74
N PHE A 95 -10.48 -7.34 -4.92
CA PHE A 95 -10.24 -7.78 -3.54
C PHE A 95 -11.54 -7.82 -2.72
N GLN A 96 -12.36 -6.77 -2.82
CA GLN A 96 -13.64 -6.71 -2.13
C GLN A 96 -14.60 -7.80 -2.63
N GLN A 97 -14.67 -8.03 -3.94
CA GLN A 97 -15.51 -9.06 -4.54
C GLN A 97 -15.11 -10.48 -4.09
N ILE A 98 -13.81 -10.77 -4.02
CA ILE A 98 -13.30 -12.10 -3.62
C ILE A 98 -13.40 -12.30 -2.11
N SER A 99 -13.02 -11.30 -1.31
CA SER A 99 -12.97 -11.41 0.15
C SER A 99 -14.34 -11.34 0.81
N GLY A 100 -15.32 -10.68 0.18
CA GLY A 100 -16.63 -10.40 0.76
C GLY A 100 -16.60 -9.42 1.94
N LEU A 101 -15.46 -8.81 2.25
CA LEU A 101 -15.35 -7.81 3.31
C LEU A 101 -16.13 -6.55 2.94
N SER A 102 -16.66 -5.86 3.95
CA SER A 102 -17.29 -4.55 3.71
C SER A 102 -16.24 -3.53 3.32
N TRP A 103 -16.60 -2.57 2.47
CA TRP A 103 -15.73 -1.45 2.09
C TRP A 103 -15.18 -0.70 3.31
N LEU A 104 -16.00 -0.51 4.35
CA LEU A 104 -15.59 0.15 5.59
C LEU A 104 -14.56 -0.68 6.36
N THR A 105 -14.72 -2.01 6.39
CA THR A 105 -13.71 -2.91 6.99
C THR A 105 -12.39 -2.81 6.24
N ILE A 106 -12.43 -2.78 4.90
CA ILE A 106 -11.23 -2.66 4.08
C ILE A 106 -10.50 -1.35 4.41
N PHE A 107 -11.18 -0.23 4.28
CA PHE A 107 -10.60 1.10 4.45
C PHE A 107 -10.16 1.39 5.89
N LYS A 108 -10.75 0.72 6.87
CA LYS A 108 -10.36 0.81 8.29
C LYS A 108 -9.06 0.06 8.60
N TYR A 109 -8.89 -1.17 8.13
CA TYR A 109 -7.81 -2.04 8.59
C TYR A 109 -6.64 -2.14 7.62
N PHE A 110 -6.88 -1.99 6.31
CA PHE A 110 -5.83 -2.18 5.32
C PHE A 110 -4.73 -1.12 5.29
N PRO A 111 -4.93 0.15 5.69
CA PRO A 111 -3.80 1.08 5.82
C PRO A 111 -2.70 0.52 6.73
N ALA A 112 -3.08 0.02 7.91
CA ALA A 112 -2.16 -0.58 8.87
C ALA A 112 -1.54 -1.89 8.38
N ILE A 113 -2.31 -2.75 7.69
CA ILE A 113 -1.80 -4.00 7.10
C ILE A 113 -0.76 -3.71 6.01
N ILE A 114 -1.07 -2.80 5.09
CA ILE A 114 -0.16 -2.38 4.02
C ILE A 114 1.11 -1.82 4.62
N PHE A 115 1.00 -0.96 5.64
CA PHE A 115 2.17 -0.36 6.26
C PHE A 115 3.07 -1.37 6.99
N VAL A 116 2.48 -2.39 7.64
CA VAL A 116 3.25 -3.52 8.17
C VAL A 116 4.07 -4.20 7.07
N ILE A 117 3.47 -4.46 5.91
CA ILE A 117 4.16 -5.08 4.77
C ILE A 117 5.24 -4.13 4.22
N THR A 118 5.00 -2.82 4.20
CA THR A 118 5.99 -1.79 3.82
C THR A 118 7.21 -1.83 4.76
N VAL A 119 6.99 -1.85 6.07
CA VAL A 119 8.07 -1.93 7.08
C VAL A 119 8.87 -3.23 6.94
N LEU A 120 8.19 -4.36 6.69
CA LEU A 120 8.86 -5.63 6.42
C LEU A 120 9.67 -5.59 5.10
N SER A 121 9.16 -4.91 4.08
CA SER A 121 9.86 -4.75 2.80
C SER A 121 11.13 -3.90 2.97
N ALA A 122 11.05 -2.81 3.76
CA ALA A 122 12.20 -1.99 4.13
C ALA A 122 13.23 -2.77 4.97
N TYR A 123 12.77 -3.59 5.93
CA TYR A 123 13.63 -4.48 6.70
C TYR A 123 14.42 -5.41 5.79
N ILE A 124 13.74 -6.11 4.87
CA ILE A 124 14.38 -7.07 3.96
C ILE A 124 15.40 -6.37 3.06
N LEU A 125 15.06 -5.19 2.54
CA LEU A 125 15.97 -4.40 1.71
C LEU A 125 17.21 -3.95 2.49
N GLY A 126 17.03 -3.36 3.68
CA GLY A 126 18.13 -2.85 4.51
C GLY A 126 18.98 -3.94 5.17
N ARG A 127 18.41 -5.13 5.44
CA ARG A 127 19.14 -6.25 6.06
C ARG A 127 20.33 -6.69 5.21
N ARG A 128 20.23 -6.56 3.88
CA ARG A 128 21.32 -6.91 2.96
C ARG A 128 22.56 -6.06 3.16
N GLU A 129 22.36 -4.80 3.53
CA GLU A 129 23.40 -3.82 3.74
C GLU A 129 23.78 -3.69 5.23
N GLY A 130 23.23 -4.56 6.09
CA GLY A 130 23.56 -4.62 7.51
C GLY A 130 22.75 -3.69 8.42
N PHE A 131 21.73 -2.99 7.91
CA PHE A 131 20.92 -2.03 8.66
C PHE A 131 19.40 -2.30 8.63
N GLY A 132 19.01 -3.58 8.58
CA GLY A 132 17.60 -3.97 8.40
C GLY A 132 16.67 -3.49 9.51
N LEU A 133 17.09 -3.59 10.77
CA LEU A 133 16.28 -3.17 11.92
C LEU A 133 16.10 -1.65 11.96
N GLU A 134 17.15 -0.90 11.63
CA GLU A 134 17.15 0.54 11.51
C GLU A 134 16.22 0.97 10.37
N ALA A 135 16.31 0.34 9.20
CA ALA A 135 15.42 0.59 8.07
C ALA A 135 13.95 0.35 8.45
N ALA A 136 13.65 -0.74 9.15
CA ALA A 136 12.31 -1.06 9.63
C ALA A 136 11.80 0.01 10.62
N LEU A 137 12.63 0.37 11.61
CA LEU A 137 12.28 1.36 12.63
C LEU A 137 12.03 2.74 12.03
N PHE A 138 12.92 3.24 11.17
CA PHE A 138 12.73 4.55 10.55
C PHE A 138 11.54 4.57 9.58
N THR A 139 11.29 3.48 8.86
CA THR A 139 10.10 3.35 8.00
C THR A 139 8.81 3.37 8.83
N CYS A 140 8.80 2.71 9.99
CA CYS A 140 7.68 2.73 10.93
C CYS A 140 7.34 4.14 11.44
N LEU A 141 8.29 5.08 11.41
CA LEU A 141 8.13 6.45 11.87
C LEU A 141 7.73 7.44 10.75
N ILE A 142 7.41 6.94 9.55
CA ILE A 142 6.88 7.80 8.48
C ILE A 142 5.58 8.46 8.97
N PRO A 143 5.52 9.80 9.02
CA PRO A 143 4.39 10.50 9.58
C PRO A 143 3.17 10.39 8.66
N THR A 144 1.99 10.31 9.27
CA THR A 144 0.72 10.51 8.56
C THR A 144 0.17 11.88 8.92
N THR A 145 0.01 12.74 7.91
CA THR A 145 -0.62 14.05 8.04
C THR A 145 -1.56 14.29 6.87
N VAL A 146 -2.50 15.21 7.02
CA VAL A 146 -3.43 15.62 5.95
C VAL A 146 -2.68 16.13 4.71
N GLY A 147 -1.52 16.76 4.88
CA GLY A 147 -0.72 17.28 3.76
C GLY A 147 0.13 16.25 3.03
N ILE A 148 0.58 15.18 3.71
CA ILE A 148 1.50 14.17 3.15
C ILE A 148 0.75 12.88 2.74
N LEU A 149 -0.44 12.66 3.29
CA LEU A 149 -1.26 11.46 3.09
C LEU A 149 -0.54 10.14 3.43
N GLY A 150 0.16 10.11 4.56
CA GLY A 150 1.01 8.99 4.98
C GLY A 150 0.27 7.65 5.23
N PRO A 151 0.97 6.65 5.80
CA PRO A 151 0.55 5.25 5.85
C PRO A 151 -0.75 4.96 6.63
N GLY A 152 -1.26 5.92 7.41
CA GLY A 152 -2.54 5.78 8.11
C GLY A 152 -3.78 5.94 7.23
N PHE A 153 -3.63 6.34 5.96
CA PHE A 153 -4.75 6.52 5.03
C PHE A 153 -4.76 5.50 3.90
N MET A 154 -5.96 5.15 3.49
CA MET A 154 -6.26 4.24 2.40
C MET A 154 -6.25 4.95 1.04
N VAL A 155 -5.06 5.36 0.61
CA VAL A 155 -4.82 6.11 -0.63
C VAL A 155 -3.73 5.46 -1.50
N PRO A 156 -3.66 5.75 -2.81
CA PRO A 156 -2.65 5.21 -3.72
C PRO A 156 -1.20 5.39 -3.25
N VAL A 157 -0.89 6.47 -2.53
CA VAL A 157 0.46 6.71 -2.00
C VAL A 157 0.92 5.59 -1.05
N ALA A 158 0.01 5.00 -0.26
CA ALA A 158 0.34 3.90 0.64
C ALA A 158 0.82 2.65 -0.13
N PHE A 159 0.27 2.41 -1.32
CA PHE A 159 0.74 1.37 -2.24
C PHE A 159 2.10 1.71 -2.84
N GLY A 160 2.34 2.99 -3.18
CA GLY A 160 3.67 3.45 -3.60
C GLY A 160 4.73 3.17 -2.54
N LEU A 161 4.45 3.49 -1.27
CA LEU A 161 5.34 3.23 -0.14
C LEU A 161 5.67 1.73 0.02
N LEU A 162 4.73 0.84 -0.26
CA LEU A 162 4.95 -0.61 -0.27
C LEU A 162 5.76 -1.07 -1.49
N PHE A 163 5.36 -0.64 -2.69
CA PHE A 163 5.89 -1.21 -3.92
C PHE A 163 7.27 -0.67 -4.29
N ILE A 164 7.65 0.53 -3.86
CA ILE A 164 9.01 1.07 -4.07
C ILE A 164 10.09 0.16 -3.45
N PRO A 165 10.07 -0.15 -2.14
CA PRO A 165 11.10 -1.01 -1.55
C PRO A 165 11.05 -2.44 -2.12
N LEU A 166 9.86 -2.96 -2.47
CA LEU A 166 9.74 -4.26 -3.11
C LEU A 166 10.36 -4.27 -4.53
N ALA A 167 10.10 -3.23 -5.32
CA ALA A 167 10.67 -3.05 -6.66
C ALA A 167 12.19 -2.93 -6.60
N LEU A 168 12.72 -2.10 -5.68
CA LEU A 168 14.16 -1.98 -5.44
C LEU A 168 14.77 -3.32 -5.01
N PHE A 169 14.08 -4.05 -4.13
CA PHE A 169 14.51 -5.38 -3.73
C PHE A 169 14.61 -6.30 -4.95
N LEU A 170 13.57 -6.42 -5.77
CA LEU A 170 13.58 -7.31 -6.94
C LEU A 170 14.73 -7.01 -7.90
N VAL A 171 14.90 -5.74 -8.27
CA VAL A 171 15.91 -5.32 -9.26
C VAL A 171 17.33 -5.47 -8.71
N LEU A 172 17.58 -5.04 -7.47
CA LEU A 172 18.92 -5.07 -6.89
C LEU A 172 19.37 -6.48 -6.47
N ASN A 173 18.43 -7.40 -6.25
CA ASN A 173 18.74 -8.77 -5.83
C ASN A 173 18.90 -9.73 -7.00
N PHE A 174 17.91 -9.80 -7.88
CA PHE A 174 17.88 -10.86 -8.88
C PHE A 174 18.58 -10.45 -10.18
N ARG A 175 18.43 -9.19 -10.61
CA ARG A 175 19.02 -8.66 -11.86
C ARG A 175 18.76 -9.56 -13.09
N THR A 176 17.64 -10.27 -13.10
CA THR A 176 17.20 -11.16 -14.19
C THR A 176 16.14 -10.48 -15.05
N ILE A 177 15.93 -10.97 -16.27
CA ILE A 177 14.83 -10.50 -17.13
C ILE A 177 13.47 -10.56 -16.42
N TRP A 178 13.24 -11.59 -15.59
CA TRP A 178 12.04 -11.76 -14.79
C TRP A 178 11.88 -10.69 -13.72
N SER A 179 12.98 -10.24 -13.10
CA SER A 179 12.94 -9.15 -12.12
C SER A 179 12.61 -7.81 -12.76
N TYR A 180 13.08 -7.57 -13.98
CA TYR A 180 12.72 -6.37 -14.75
C TYR A 180 11.28 -6.44 -15.28
N LEU A 181 10.80 -7.62 -15.67
CA LEU A 181 9.40 -7.83 -16.01
C LEU A 181 8.49 -7.58 -14.80
N ALA A 182 8.86 -8.09 -13.62
CA ALA A 182 8.12 -7.84 -12.39
C ALA A 182 8.10 -6.34 -12.03
N LEU A 183 9.24 -5.65 -12.16
CA LEU A 183 9.31 -4.18 -12.01
C LEU A 183 8.37 -3.46 -12.98
N PHE A 184 8.39 -3.85 -14.26
CA PHE A 184 7.52 -3.26 -15.27
C PHE A 184 6.05 -3.43 -14.89
N LEU A 185 5.64 -4.64 -14.49
CA LEU A 185 4.27 -4.91 -14.05
C LEU A 185 3.87 -4.09 -12.81
N LEU A 186 4.75 -3.99 -11.81
CA LEU A 186 4.52 -3.15 -10.62
C LEU A 186 4.38 -1.68 -10.98
N THR A 187 5.19 -1.20 -11.93
CA THR A 187 5.14 0.19 -12.40
C THR A 187 3.86 0.45 -13.17
N CYS A 188 3.46 -0.45 -14.08
CA CYS A 188 2.18 -0.35 -14.79
C CYS A 188 0.97 -0.43 -13.85
N PHE A 189 1.07 -1.13 -12.72
CA PHE A 189 0.02 -1.16 -11.71
C PHE A 189 -0.13 0.16 -10.95
N LEU A 190 0.98 0.87 -10.73
CA LEU A 190 1.03 2.14 -10.01
C LEU A 190 0.71 3.37 -10.87
N LEU A 191 0.68 3.21 -12.20
CA LEU A 191 0.34 4.22 -13.20
C LEU A 191 -1.11 4.09 -13.64
#